data_AF-A0A533B9F5-F1
#
_entry.id   AF-A0A533B9F5-F1
#
_cell.length_a   1.000
_cell.length_b   1.000
_cell.length_c   1.000
_cell.angle_alpha   90.00
_cell.angle_beta   90.00
_cell.angle_gamma   90.00
#
_symmetry.space_group_name_H-M   'P 1'
#
loop_
_entity.id
_entity.type
_entity.pdbx_description
1 polymer ?
#
loop_
_entity_poly.entity_id
_entity_poly.type
_entity_poly.pdbx_seq_one_letter_code
_entity_poly.pdbx_strand_id
1 'polypeptide(L)'
;MTLIWKLTIIILGLSTWLAVSSYAQLGGGQQEAAKILNDMPSDLLTKVQALAQILQQGIKDGKLTDAEVQQGLMSGRLGERLKQLSPEADQLLEEISDASKQGKGPGEESLMPLLGGLGISGQ
;
A
#
# COMPACT_ATOMS: atom_id res chain seq x y z
N MET A 1 40.86 -1.75 48.94
CA MET A 1 40.61 -2.93 48.09
C MET A 1 39.26 -2.80 47.36
N THR A 2 39.07 -1.78 46.52
CA THR A 2 37.79 -1.54 45.80
C THR A 2 38.00 -0.92 44.41
N LEU A 3 39.19 -1.11 43.82
CA LEU A 3 39.56 -0.54 42.52
C LEU A 3 39.39 -1.52 41.34
N ILE A 4 38.84 -2.72 41.59
CA ILE A 4 38.63 -3.77 40.59
C ILE A 4 37.20 -3.82 40.00
N TRP A 5 36.30 -2.93 40.43
CA TRP A 5 34.90 -2.94 39.95
C TRP A 5 34.63 -1.96 38.81
N LYS A 6 35.59 -1.07 38.49
CA LYS A 6 35.44 -0.03 37.45
C LYS A 6 35.98 -0.41 36.07
N LEU A 7 36.37 -1.68 35.85
CA LEU A 7 37.02 -2.12 34.59
C LEU A 7 36.30 -3.26 33.86
N THR A 8 35.08 -3.65 34.27
CA THR A 8 34.30 -4.73 33.64
C THR A 8 32.98 -4.24 33.03
N ILE A 9 32.92 -2.98 32.59
CA ILE A 9 31.87 -2.48 31.68
C ILE A 9 32.53 -1.79 30.48
N ILE A 10 33.57 -2.43 29.97
CA ILE A 10 34.13 -2.19 28.66
C ILE A 10 34.09 -3.57 28.02
N ILE A 11 33.47 -3.70 26.84
CA ILE A 11 33.23 -4.96 26.09
C ILE A 11 31.90 -5.66 26.43
N LEU A 12 30.77 -5.07 26.04
CA LEU A 12 29.68 -5.78 25.34
C LEU A 12 28.65 -4.80 24.75
N GLY A 13 29.15 -3.79 24.02
CA GLY A 13 28.32 -2.85 23.25
C GLY A 13 28.63 -2.89 21.75
N LEU A 14 29.26 -3.96 21.26
CA LEU A 14 29.52 -4.21 19.83
C LEU A 14 28.40 -5.09 19.24
N SER A 15 27.17 -4.59 19.27
CA SER A 15 26.05 -5.17 18.51
C SER A 15 25.04 -4.11 18.07
N THR A 16 25.52 -2.91 17.76
CA THR A 16 24.79 -1.97 16.89
C THR A 16 25.23 -2.16 15.44
N TRP A 17 25.33 -3.42 15.00
CA TRP A 17 25.29 -3.71 13.58
C TRP A 17 23.85 -3.55 13.12
N LEU A 18 23.60 -2.44 12.43
CA LEU A 18 22.63 -2.35 11.35
C LEU A 18 21.18 -2.64 11.76
N ALA A 19 20.65 -1.83 12.68
CA ALA A 19 19.23 -1.51 12.58
C ALA A 19 19.03 -0.69 11.31
N VAL A 20 18.69 -1.43 10.26
CA VAL A 20 18.13 -0.98 9.01
C VAL A 20 17.28 0.27 9.26
N SER A 21 17.63 1.36 8.61
CA SER A 21 16.69 2.46 8.41
C SER A 21 16.78 2.88 6.96
N SER A 22 16.51 1.89 6.11
CA SER A 22 15.98 2.08 4.76
C SER A 22 14.55 2.62 4.83
N TYR A 23 14.27 3.64 5.66
CA TYR A 23 13.03 4.42 5.59
C TYR A 23 13.11 5.49 4.49
N ALA A 24 14.18 5.48 3.68
CA ALA A 24 14.40 6.43 2.59
C ALA A 24 13.56 6.18 1.33
N GLN A 25 12.67 5.19 1.28
CA GLN A 25 11.79 4.96 0.12
C GLN A 25 10.30 5.21 0.37
N LEU A 26 9.89 5.52 1.61
CA LEU A 26 8.48 5.76 1.95
C LEU A 26 8.04 7.22 1.80
N GLY A 27 8.99 8.18 1.74
CA GLY A 27 8.67 9.60 1.59
C GLY A 27 8.33 10.03 0.16
N GLY A 28 8.92 9.39 -0.85
CA GLY A 28 8.68 9.75 -2.27
C GLY A 28 7.34 9.22 -2.79
N GLY A 29 7.06 7.92 -2.60
CA GLY A 29 5.84 7.29 -3.11
C GLY A 29 4.55 7.80 -2.48
N GLN A 30 4.58 8.19 -1.19
CA GLN A 30 3.39 8.72 -0.52
C GLN A 30 3.08 10.17 -0.92
N GLN A 31 4.09 10.99 -1.19
CA GLN A 31 3.90 12.35 -1.72
C GLN A 31 3.44 12.31 -3.19
N GLU A 32 3.96 11.39 -4.01
CA GLU A 32 3.46 11.17 -5.36
C GLU A 32 2.00 10.68 -5.35
N ALA A 33 1.67 9.70 -4.50
CA ALA A 33 0.29 9.24 -4.33
C ALA A 33 -0.66 10.38 -3.93
N ALA A 34 -0.28 11.21 -2.95
CA ALA A 34 -1.08 12.36 -2.53
C ALA A 34 -1.25 13.40 -3.65
N LYS A 35 -0.20 13.64 -4.44
CA LYS A 35 -0.26 14.56 -5.58
C LYS A 35 -1.17 14.01 -6.69
N ILE A 36 -1.12 12.72 -6.97
CA ILE A 36 -1.98 12.03 -7.96
C ILE A 36 -3.44 12.04 -7.51
N LEU A 37 -3.72 11.83 -6.22
CA LEU A 37 -5.08 12.00 -5.65
C LEU A 37 -5.61 13.41 -5.86
N ASN A 38 -4.75 14.42 -5.65
CA ASN A 38 -5.14 15.82 -5.73
C ASN A 38 -5.38 16.30 -7.17
N ASP A 39 -4.69 15.71 -8.15
CA ASP A 39 -4.86 16.01 -9.58
C ASP A 39 -6.01 15.21 -10.22
N MET A 40 -6.54 14.21 -9.50
CA MET A 40 -7.58 13.31 -10.00
C MET A 40 -8.94 14.02 -10.11
N PRO A 41 -9.71 13.77 -11.19
CA PRO A 41 -11.09 14.23 -11.25
C PRO A 41 -11.90 13.62 -10.11
N SER A 42 -12.79 14.42 -9.51
CA SER A 42 -13.54 14.03 -8.30
C SER A 42 -14.36 12.76 -8.48
N ASP A 43 -14.92 12.54 -9.67
CA ASP A 43 -15.64 11.31 -10.04
C ASP A 43 -14.73 10.07 -9.91
N LEU A 44 -13.52 10.15 -10.46
CA LEU A 44 -12.57 9.05 -10.41
C LEU A 44 -12.04 8.82 -8.98
N LEU A 45 -11.82 9.88 -8.22
CA LEU A 45 -11.48 9.79 -6.81
C LEU A 45 -12.55 9.03 -6.02
N THR A 46 -13.83 9.29 -6.30
CA THR A 46 -14.95 8.56 -5.68
C THR A 46 -14.93 7.07 -6.06
N LYS A 47 -14.63 6.73 -7.32
CA LYS A 47 -14.50 5.33 -7.76
C LYS A 47 -13.34 4.61 -7.08
N VAL A 48 -12.17 5.24 -6.99
CA VAL A 48 -11.00 4.69 -6.28
C VAL A 48 -11.32 4.46 -4.80
N GLN A 49 -12.01 5.41 -4.14
CA GLN A 49 -12.45 5.24 -2.76
C GLN A 49 -13.46 4.10 -2.59
N ALA A 50 -14.45 3.99 -3.49
CA ALA A 50 -15.42 2.90 -3.46
C ALA A 50 -14.73 1.53 -3.60
N LEU A 51 -13.78 1.41 -4.53
CA LEU A 51 -12.98 0.20 -4.69
C LEU A 51 -12.18 -0.12 -3.43
N ALA A 52 -11.52 0.87 -2.82
CA ALA A 52 -10.78 0.69 -1.58
C ALA A 52 -11.69 0.22 -0.42
N GLN A 53 -12.92 0.72 -0.34
CA GLN A 53 -13.90 0.28 0.66
C GLN A 53 -14.30 -1.18 0.44
N ILE A 54 -14.56 -1.60 -0.80
CA ILE A 54 -14.92 -2.98 -1.11
C ILE A 54 -13.76 -3.94 -0.79
N LEU A 55 -12.52 -3.56 -1.16
CA LEU A 55 -11.31 -4.32 -0.82
C LEU A 55 -11.15 -4.46 0.70
N GLN A 56 -11.27 -3.35 1.44
CA GLN A 56 -11.20 -3.38 2.91
C GLN A 56 -12.29 -4.25 3.53
N GLN A 57 -13.52 -4.21 2.99
CA GLN A 57 -14.60 -5.04 3.47
C GLN A 57 -14.34 -6.53 3.15
N GLY A 58 -13.78 -6.83 1.98
CA GLY A 58 -13.36 -8.18 1.60
C GLY A 58 -12.26 -8.74 2.50
N ILE A 59 -11.31 -7.89 2.91
CA ILE A 59 -10.26 -8.24 3.87
C ILE A 59 -10.84 -8.48 5.26
N LYS A 60 -11.71 -7.60 5.74
CA LYS A 60 -12.40 -7.75 7.03
C LYS A 60 -13.26 -9.02 7.10
N ASP A 61 -13.88 -9.40 5.98
CA ASP A 61 -14.72 -10.59 5.86
C ASP A 61 -13.91 -11.89 5.64
N GLY A 62 -12.58 -11.79 5.50
CA GLY A 62 -11.69 -12.93 5.24
C GLY A 62 -11.82 -13.53 3.83
N LYS A 63 -12.49 -12.82 2.90
CA LYS A 63 -12.65 -13.23 1.50
C LYS A 63 -11.45 -12.88 0.62
N LEU A 64 -10.62 -11.96 1.10
CA LEU A 64 -9.44 -11.47 0.42
C LEU A 64 -8.36 -11.17 1.45
N THR A 65 -7.09 -11.35 1.11
CA THR A 65 -5.97 -10.92 1.95
C THR A 65 -5.24 -9.75 1.29
N ASP A 66 -4.54 -8.93 2.08
CA ASP A 66 -3.76 -7.82 1.52
C ASP A 66 -2.72 -8.31 0.50
N ALA A 67 -2.09 -9.45 0.79
CA ALA A 67 -1.18 -10.12 -0.13
C ALA A 67 -1.85 -10.52 -1.46
N GLU A 68 -3.10 -10.97 -1.43
CA GLU A 68 -3.85 -11.28 -2.65
C GLU A 68 -4.24 -10.03 -3.44
N VAL A 69 -4.51 -8.92 -2.77
CA VAL A 69 -4.72 -7.61 -3.42
C VAL A 69 -3.44 -7.17 -4.13
N GLN A 70 -2.32 -7.16 -3.41
CA GLN A 70 -1.03 -6.75 -3.96
C GLN A 70 -0.60 -7.65 -5.12
N GLN A 71 -0.66 -8.97 -4.94
CA GLN A 71 -0.33 -9.93 -5.99
C GLN A 71 -1.29 -9.81 -7.18
N GLY A 72 -2.57 -9.58 -6.93
CA GLY A 72 -3.59 -9.37 -7.95
C GLY A 72 -3.29 -8.13 -8.81
N LEU A 73 -2.92 -7.01 -8.18
CA LEU A 73 -2.54 -5.78 -8.87
C LEU A 73 -1.28 -5.98 -9.71
N MET A 74 -0.22 -6.54 -9.10
CA MET A 74 1.05 -6.80 -9.81
C MET A 74 0.90 -7.77 -10.98
N SER A 75 -0.02 -8.74 -10.86
CA SER A 75 -0.25 -9.75 -11.91
C SER A 75 -1.31 -9.33 -12.93
N GLY A 76 -1.97 -8.18 -12.75
CA GLY A 76 -3.14 -7.77 -13.55
C GLY A 76 -4.37 -8.68 -13.36
N ARG A 77 -4.41 -9.51 -12.32
CA ARG A 77 -5.48 -10.48 -12.01
C ARG A 77 -6.40 -10.05 -10.87
N LEU A 78 -6.25 -8.82 -10.37
CA LEU A 78 -7.13 -8.31 -9.32
C LEU A 78 -8.59 -8.30 -9.78
N GLY A 79 -8.88 -7.97 -11.05
CA GLY A 79 -10.24 -7.98 -11.60
C GLY A 79 -10.94 -9.33 -11.44
N GLU A 80 -10.24 -10.44 -11.75
CA GLU A 80 -10.79 -11.79 -11.56
C GLU A 80 -11.15 -12.07 -10.09
N ARG A 81 -10.31 -11.61 -9.15
CA ARG A 81 -10.59 -11.77 -7.71
C ARG A 81 -11.73 -10.88 -7.25
N LEU A 82 -11.77 -9.64 -7.73
CA LEU A 82 -12.84 -8.69 -7.43
C LEU A 82 -14.17 -9.18 -7.96
N LYS A 83 -14.22 -9.75 -9.16
CA LYS A 83 -15.42 -10.34 -9.75
C LYS A 83 -16.00 -11.46 -8.89
N GLN A 84 -15.15 -12.24 -8.21
CA GLN A 84 -15.60 -13.25 -7.24
C GLN A 84 -16.12 -12.64 -5.94
N LEU A 85 -15.66 -11.44 -5.58
CA LEU A 85 -16.04 -10.74 -4.36
C LEU A 85 -17.31 -9.90 -4.53
N SER A 86 -17.33 -9.06 -5.57
CA SER A 86 -18.46 -8.25 -6.00
C SER A 86 -18.28 -7.84 -7.48
N PRO A 87 -19.29 -8.04 -8.35
CA PRO A 87 -19.22 -7.57 -9.73
C PRO A 87 -19.04 -6.04 -9.83
N GLU A 88 -19.47 -5.29 -8.81
CA GLU A 88 -19.25 -3.84 -8.73
C GLU A 88 -17.75 -3.49 -8.59
N ALA A 89 -16.98 -4.30 -7.86
CA ALA A 89 -15.55 -4.03 -7.68
C ALA A 89 -14.75 -4.27 -8.96
N ASP A 90 -15.13 -5.28 -9.75
CA ASP A 90 -14.57 -5.54 -11.08
C ASP A 90 -14.83 -4.36 -12.01
N GLN A 91 -16.07 -3.86 -12.04
CA GLN A 91 -16.45 -2.70 -12.83
C GLN A 91 -15.70 -1.43 -12.40
N LEU A 92 -15.60 -1.17 -11.09
CA LEU A 92 -14.85 -0.02 -10.57
C LEU A 92 -13.37 -0.09 -10.97
N LEU A 93 -12.74 -1.26 -10.85
CA LEU A 93 -11.35 -1.44 -11.27
C LEU A 93 -11.18 -1.18 -12.78
N GLU A 94 -12.08 -1.68 -13.61
CA GLU A 94 -12.05 -1.47 -15.06
C GLU A 94 -12.21 0.01 -15.42
N GLU A 95 -13.16 0.72 -14.81
CA GLU A 95 -13.35 2.17 -15.02
C GLU A 95 -12.12 2.97 -14.61
N ILE A 96 -11.49 2.60 -13.48
CA ILE A 96 -10.27 3.25 -13.01
C ILE A 96 -9.12 3.00 -13.99
N SER A 97 -8.93 1.74 -14.42
CA SER A 97 -7.91 1.39 -15.40
C SER A 97 -8.12 2.08 -16.75
N ASP A 98 -9.37 2.23 -17.21
CA ASP A 98 -9.68 2.94 -18.44
C ASP A 98 -9.38 4.44 -18.31
N ALA A 99 -9.76 5.06 -17.20
CA ALA A 99 -9.43 6.45 -16.92
C ALA A 99 -7.90 6.69 -16.87
N SER A 100 -7.14 5.74 -16.32
CA SER A 100 -5.68 5.78 -16.32
C SER A 100 -5.08 5.69 -17.73
N LYS A 101 -5.63 4.83 -18.60
CA LYS A 101 -5.23 4.76 -20.02
C LYS A 101 -5.52 6.07 -20.77
N GLN A 102 -6.57 6.79 -20.37
CA GLN A 102 -6.90 8.12 -20.91
C GLN A 102 -6.07 9.26 -20.28
N GLY A 103 -5.13 8.95 -19.38
CA GLY A 103 -4.30 9.94 -18.68
C GLY A 103 -5.05 10.78 -17.63
N LYS A 104 -6.27 10.36 -17.25
CA LYS A 104 -7.11 11.02 -16.25
C LYS A 104 -7.09 10.31 -14.90
N GLY A 105 -6.42 9.17 -14.84
CA GLY A 105 -6.37 8.30 -13.68
C GLY A 105 -4.97 7.94 -13.24
N PRO A 106 -4.87 7.32 -12.06
CA PRO A 106 -3.60 6.92 -11.51
C PRO A 106 -2.99 5.79 -12.34
N GLY A 107 -1.74 5.95 -12.78
CA GLY A 107 -1.04 4.88 -13.49
C GLY A 107 -1.05 3.57 -12.69
N GLU A 108 -0.87 2.43 -13.37
CA GLU A 108 -0.85 1.11 -12.71
C GLU A 108 0.17 1.06 -11.55
N GLU A 109 1.31 1.74 -11.73
CA GLU A 109 2.35 1.92 -10.71
C GLU A 109 1.91 2.77 -9.50
N SER A 110 0.98 3.69 -9.71
CA SER A 110 0.45 4.59 -8.69
C SER A 110 -0.78 4.02 -7.99
N LEU A 111 -1.48 3.05 -8.58
CA LEU A 111 -2.62 2.38 -7.96
C LEU A 111 -2.24 1.69 -6.65
N MET A 112 -1.10 1.01 -6.60
CA MET A 112 -0.63 0.35 -5.38
C MET A 112 -0.42 1.31 -4.20
N PRO A 113 0.38 2.40 -4.31
CA PRO A 113 0.55 3.33 -3.21
C PRO A 113 -0.72 4.11 -2.88
N LEU A 114 -1.64 4.30 -3.83
CA LEU A 114 -2.94 4.91 -3.57
C LEU A 114 -3.86 4.02 -2.74
N LEU A 115 -4.01 2.76 -3.14
CA LEU A 115 -4.76 1.78 -2.37
C LEU A 115 -4.09 1.64 -0.99
N GLY A 116 -2.76 1.54 -0.94
CA GLY A 116 -1.96 1.53 0.29
C GLY A 116 -2.29 2.71 1.22
N GLY A 117 -2.30 3.93 0.68
CA GLY A 117 -2.64 5.16 1.41
C GLY A 117 -4.12 5.27 1.82
N LEU A 118 -5.02 4.54 1.16
CA LEU A 118 -6.45 4.47 1.47
C LEU A 118 -6.79 3.37 2.49
N GLY A 119 -5.78 2.69 3.04
CA GLY A 119 -5.93 1.80 4.19
C GLY A 119 -5.97 0.30 3.88
N ILE A 120 -5.52 -0.15 2.69
CA ILE A 120 -5.21 -1.58 2.51
C ILE A 120 -3.86 -1.95 3.15
N SER A 121 -2.87 -1.05 3.13
CA SER A 121 -1.60 -1.29 3.84
C SER A 121 -1.70 -0.87 5.30
N GLY A 122 -2.14 -1.79 6.18
CA GLY A 122 -1.91 -1.66 7.61
C GLY A 122 -2.89 -2.37 8.54
N GLN A 123 -2.78 -3.70 8.65
CA GLN A 123 -2.70 -4.38 9.94
C GLN A 123 -1.94 -5.70 9.82
#